data_AF-A0A2E6DN62-F1
#
_entry.id   AF-A0A2E6DN62-F1
#
_cell.length_a   1.000
_cell.length_b   1.000
_cell.length_c   1.000
_cell.angle_alpha   90.00
_cell.angle_beta   90.00
_cell.angle_gamma   90.00
#
_symmetry.space_group_name_H-M   'P 1'
#
loop_
_entity.id
_entity.type
_entity.pdbx_description
1 polymer ?
#
loop_
_entity_poly.entity_id
_entity_poly.type
_entity_poly.pdbx_seq_one_letter_code
_entity_poly.pdbx_strand_id
1 'polypeptide(L)'
;MVILADTPRWIWRGQVWGHLVSDSSIDELHDFARRLGKRRIGFQGDHYDLSSDEHERALEAGALSVDSRELVRRLRKAGLRDRSKKPSWDIAYQSDRSHTLAEIIQVLTTVIHERTRRERFIEALQSLPPLVEVVGVLLVERVGLIALVLEFHDAPHVDSERLDLLNYTYSHERHVVEMIIGQE
;
A
#
# COMPACT_ATOMS: atom_id res chain seq x y z
N MET A 1 -0.88 14.52 18.12
CA MET A 1 -0.84 13.13 17.68
C MET A 1 -2.26 12.69 17.47
N VAL A 2 -2.78 13.03 16.29
CA VAL A 2 -4.14 12.76 15.87
C VAL A 2 -4.08 12.41 14.39
N ILE A 3 -4.75 11.31 14.04
CA ILE A 3 -5.06 10.99 12.66
C ILE A 3 -6.28 11.80 12.25
N LEU A 4 -6.15 12.55 11.17
CA LEU A 4 -7.18 13.45 10.66
C LEU A 4 -7.73 12.89 9.35
N ALA A 5 -9.05 12.89 9.21
CA ALA A 5 -9.73 12.56 7.97
C ALA A 5 -10.60 13.75 7.53
N ASP A 6 -10.52 14.16 6.27
CA ASP A 6 -11.47 15.14 5.73
C ASP A 6 -12.67 14.49 5.06
N THR A 7 -13.78 15.22 5.05
CA THR A 7 -15.01 14.74 4.42
C THR A 7 -14.77 14.47 2.93
N PRO A 8 -15.09 13.26 2.42
CA PRO A 8 -14.94 12.94 1.01
C PRO A 8 -15.78 13.86 0.12
N ARG A 9 -15.11 14.64 -0.73
CA ARG A 9 -15.76 15.63 -1.62
C ARG A 9 -15.14 15.69 -3.00
N TRP A 10 -13.95 15.12 -3.18
CA TRP A 10 -13.25 15.13 -4.46
C TRP A 10 -13.84 14.07 -5.39
N ILE A 11 -14.46 14.48 -6.50
CA ILE A 11 -15.09 13.54 -7.43
C ILE A 11 -14.03 12.99 -8.39
N TRP A 12 -13.82 11.68 -8.37
CA TRP A 12 -12.92 11.00 -9.29
C TRP A 12 -13.39 9.57 -9.58
N ARG A 13 -13.39 9.18 -10.86
CA ARG A 13 -13.86 7.87 -11.36
C ARG A 13 -15.24 7.44 -10.82
N GLY A 14 -16.17 8.39 -10.73
CA GLY A 14 -17.55 8.13 -10.28
C GLY A 14 -17.73 7.98 -8.77
N GLN A 15 -16.68 8.24 -7.98
CA GLN A 15 -16.71 8.19 -6.52
C GLN A 15 -16.26 9.52 -5.91
N VAL A 16 -16.55 9.72 -4.62
CA VAL A 16 -16.00 10.83 -3.84
C VAL A 16 -14.86 10.35 -2.97
N TRP A 17 -13.85 11.20 -2.85
CA TRP A 17 -12.61 10.91 -2.13
C TRP A 17 -12.33 11.98 -1.10
N GLY A 18 -11.80 11.54 0.04
CA GLY A 18 -11.20 12.35 1.10
C GLY A 18 -9.75 11.94 1.33
N HIS A 19 -9.15 12.47 2.37
CA HIS A 19 -7.74 12.32 2.69
C HIS A 19 -7.57 11.96 4.16
N LEU A 20 -6.58 11.12 4.42
CA LEU A 20 -6.13 10.72 5.74
C LEU A 20 -4.70 11.23 5.95
N VAL A 21 -4.47 11.96 7.04
CA VAL A 21 -3.15 12.46 7.41
C VAL A 21 -2.87 12.28 8.89
N SER A 22 -1.61 12.48 9.26
CA SER A 22 -1.19 12.69 10.63
C SER A 22 -0.84 14.16 10.87
N ASP A 23 -1.06 14.62 12.11
CA ASP A 23 -0.56 15.91 12.59
C ASP A 23 0.76 15.84 13.37
N SER A 24 1.46 14.70 13.34
CA SER A 24 2.70 14.52 14.12
C SER A 24 3.77 13.60 13.52
N SER A 25 3.43 12.51 12.85
CA SER A 25 4.41 11.60 12.22
C SER A 25 3.82 10.82 11.04
N ILE A 26 4.64 10.60 10.01
CA ILE A 26 4.29 9.73 8.89
C ILE A 26 4.22 8.25 9.31
N ASP A 27 5.02 7.83 10.30
CA ASP A 27 5.00 6.45 10.80
C ASP A 27 3.66 6.09 11.45
N GLU A 28 3.08 6.99 12.26
CA GLU A 28 1.76 6.73 12.85
C GLU A 28 0.65 6.68 11.80
N LEU A 29 0.80 7.47 10.73
CA LEU A 29 -0.13 7.46 9.60
C LEU A 29 -0.06 6.12 8.88
N HIS A 30 1.14 5.57 8.66
CA HIS A 30 1.32 4.26 8.06
C HIS A 30 0.74 3.13 8.92
N ASP A 31 0.96 3.18 10.23
CA ASP A 31 0.38 2.20 11.15
C ASP A 31 -1.15 2.26 11.17
N PHE A 32 -1.73 3.46 11.14
CA PHE A 32 -3.17 3.62 11.07
C PHE A 32 -3.74 3.15 9.73
N ALA A 33 -3.12 3.55 8.63
CA ALA A 33 -3.54 3.18 7.28
C ALA A 33 -3.46 1.66 7.06
N ARG A 34 -2.42 1.00 7.59
CA ARG A 34 -2.28 -0.47 7.57
C ARG A 34 -3.46 -1.15 8.26
N ARG A 35 -3.86 -0.67 9.44
CA ARG A 35 -5.05 -1.20 10.18
C ARG A 35 -6.36 -0.99 9.41
N LEU A 36 -6.44 0.05 8.58
CA LEU A 36 -7.59 0.30 7.71
C LEU A 36 -7.60 -0.54 6.42
N GLY A 37 -6.56 -1.35 6.18
CA GLY A 37 -6.46 -2.14 4.95
C GLY A 37 -5.65 -1.45 3.83
N LYS A 38 -5.15 -0.22 4.04
CA LYS A 38 -4.46 0.55 2.99
C LYS A 38 -3.07 0.00 2.72
N ARG A 39 -2.78 -0.18 1.43
CA ARG A 39 -1.46 -0.53 0.92
C ARG A 39 -0.51 0.67 0.93
N ARG A 40 0.77 0.46 1.20
CA ARG A 40 1.84 1.46 1.19
C ARG A 40 2.01 2.10 -0.18
N ILE A 41 1.80 1.38 -1.29
CA ILE A 41 1.77 1.97 -2.63
C ILE A 41 0.69 3.04 -2.81
N GLY A 42 -0.32 3.08 -1.95
CA GLY A 42 -1.36 4.11 -1.93
C GLY A 42 -0.94 5.42 -1.26
N PHE A 43 0.23 5.47 -0.62
CA PHE A 43 0.73 6.67 0.02
C PHE A 43 1.20 7.71 -1.00
N GLN A 44 0.75 8.96 -0.84
CA GLN A 44 1.01 10.05 -1.78
C GLN A 44 2.06 11.06 -1.26
N GLY A 45 2.94 10.61 -0.35
CA GLY A 45 4.05 11.41 0.19
C GLY A 45 3.74 12.07 1.54
N ASP A 46 2.48 12.44 1.79
CA ASP A 46 2.04 12.98 3.08
C ASP A 46 0.63 12.57 3.52
N HIS A 47 -0.10 11.85 2.66
CA HIS A 47 -1.48 11.41 2.92
C HIS A 47 -1.79 10.08 2.24
N TYR A 48 -2.91 9.50 2.64
CA TYR A 48 -3.64 8.48 1.90
C TYR A 48 -4.98 9.03 1.45
N ASP A 49 -5.44 8.64 0.27
CA ASP A 49 -6.82 8.89 -0.16
C ASP A 49 -7.77 7.88 0.47
N LEU A 50 -8.97 8.33 0.83
CA LEU A 50 -10.06 7.52 1.36
C LEU A 50 -11.27 7.58 0.44
N SER A 51 -11.84 6.42 0.10
CA SER A 51 -13.23 6.36 -0.38
C SER A 51 -14.21 6.73 0.76
N SER A 52 -15.50 6.91 0.44
CA SER A 52 -16.55 7.13 1.45
C SER A 52 -16.53 6.05 2.54
N ASP A 53 -16.52 4.78 2.14
CA ASP A 53 -16.56 3.65 3.07
C ASP A 53 -15.27 3.57 3.91
N GLU A 54 -14.11 3.88 3.31
CA GLU A 54 -12.84 3.94 4.03
C GLU A 54 -12.81 5.10 5.03
N HIS A 55 -13.44 6.24 4.71
CA HIS A 55 -13.57 7.36 5.62
C HIS A 55 -14.43 7.00 6.84
N GLU A 56 -15.57 6.33 6.65
CA GLU A 56 -16.40 5.88 7.77
C GLU A 56 -15.62 4.94 8.70
N ARG A 57 -14.94 3.93 8.14
CA ARG A 57 -14.06 3.04 8.93
C ARG A 57 -12.92 3.77 9.62
N ALA A 58 -12.37 4.81 9.00
CA ALA A 58 -11.33 5.63 9.61
C ALA A 58 -11.86 6.33 10.87
N LEU A 59 -13.07 6.89 10.82
CA LEU A 59 -13.70 7.53 11.98
C LEU A 59 -13.99 6.52 13.09
N GLU A 60 -14.52 5.34 12.74
CA GLU A 60 -14.75 4.25 13.69
C GLU A 60 -13.46 3.78 14.36
N ALA A 61 -12.34 3.77 13.62
CA ALA A 61 -11.01 3.45 14.13
C ALA A 61 -10.35 4.60 14.93
N GLY A 62 -11.04 5.74 15.11
CA GLY A 62 -10.60 6.86 15.93
C GLY A 62 -9.93 8.02 15.20
N ALA A 63 -10.02 8.10 13.87
CA ALA A 63 -9.62 9.30 13.14
C ALA A 63 -10.58 10.45 13.47
N LEU A 64 -10.03 11.66 13.61
CA LEU A 64 -10.81 12.87 13.83
C LEU A 64 -11.27 13.44 12.49
N SER A 65 -12.58 13.55 12.29
CA SER A 65 -13.15 14.25 11.14
C SER A 65 -12.91 15.75 11.23
N VAL A 66 -12.36 16.34 10.18
CA VAL A 66 -12.11 17.79 10.05
C VAL A 66 -12.46 18.27 8.64
N ASP A 67 -12.53 19.58 8.43
CA ASP A 67 -12.57 20.10 7.06
C ASP A 67 -11.17 20.07 6.41
N SER A 68 -11.13 20.05 5.07
CA SER A 68 -9.88 19.99 4.31
C SER A 68 -8.90 21.14 4.60
N ARG A 69 -9.40 22.33 4.98
CA ARG A 69 -8.52 23.48 5.29
C ARG A 69 -7.86 23.29 6.64
N GLU A 70 -8.57 22.78 7.63
CA GLU A 70 -7.99 22.41 8.93
C GLU A 70 -6.99 21.25 8.77
N LEU A 71 -7.34 20.22 8.00
CA LEU A 71 -6.44 19.10 7.71
C LEU A 71 -5.09 19.59 7.17
N VAL A 72 -5.12 20.40 6.11
CA VAL A 72 -3.90 20.96 5.49
C VAL A 72 -3.16 21.91 6.44
N ARG A 73 -3.89 22.68 7.27
CA ARG A 73 -3.26 23.58 8.26
C ARG A 73 -2.46 22.80 9.29
N ARG A 74 -3.01 21.72 9.84
CA ARG A 74 -2.32 20.88 10.83
C ARG A 74 -1.16 20.11 10.22
N LEU A 75 -1.34 19.53 9.04
CA LEU A 75 -0.27 18.86 8.29
C LEU A 75 0.92 19.80 8.04
N ARG A 76 0.67 21.06 7.64
CA ARG A 76 1.72 22.08 7.48
C ARG A 76 2.38 22.44 8.80
N LYS A 77 1.59 22.64 9.87
CA LYS A 77 2.11 22.95 11.20
C LYS A 77 3.02 21.83 11.73
N ALA A 78 2.71 20.58 11.40
CA ALA A 78 3.52 19.41 11.73
C ALA A 78 4.81 19.30 10.88
N GLY A 79 4.97 20.12 9.84
CA GLY A 79 6.11 20.04 8.92
C GLY A 79 6.05 18.86 7.94
N LEU A 80 4.90 18.18 7.85
CA LEU A 80 4.76 16.94 7.08
C LEU A 80 4.26 17.15 5.64
N ARG A 81 3.83 18.36 5.27
CA ARG A 81 3.28 18.62 3.93
C ARG A 81 4.36 18.42 2.85
N ASP A 82 4.22 17.38 2.04
CA ASP A 82 5.07 17.10 0.89
C ASP A 82 4.43 17.60 -0.41
N ARG A 83 4.98 18.69 -0.97
CA ARG A 83 4.48 19.27 -2.22
C ARG A 83 5.07 18.63 -3.47
N SER A 84 6.01 17.69 -3.32
CA SER A 84 6.55 16.95 -4.44
C SER A 84 5.45 16.11 -5.09
N LYS A 85 5.45 16.06 -6.42
CA LYS A 85 4.61 15.10 -7.13
C LYS A 85 5.36 13.78 -7.13
N LYS A 86 4.94 12.85 -6.27
CA LYS A 86 5.45 11.48 -6.33
C LYS A 86 5.11 10.90 -7.71
N PRO A 87 6.06 10.23 -8.39
CA PRO A 87 5.75 9.58 -9.65
C PRO A 87 4.66 8.54 -9.43
N SER A 88 3.75 8.43 -10.40
CA SER A 88 2.74 7.39 -10.40
C SER A 88 3.40 6.02 -10.45
N TRP A 89 2.73 5.04 -9.88
CA TRP A 89 3.05 3.64 -10.09
C TRP A 89 2.60 3.21 -11.48
N ASP A 90 3.53 2.65 -12.25
CA ASP A 90 3.26 1.99 -13.52
C ASP A 90 2.98 0.51 -13.25
N ILE A 91 1.92 -0.03 -13.85
CA ILE A 91 1.54 -1.43 -13.68
C ILE A 91 2.40 -2.27 -14.62
N ALA A 92 3.31 -3.04 -14.05
CA ALA A 92 4.17 -3.96 -14.79
C ALA A 92 3.50 -5.32 -15.00
N TYR A 93 2.68 -5.77 -14.04
CA TYR A 93 1.81 -6.94 -14.17
C TYR A 93 0.60 -6.84 -13.25
N GLN A 94 -0.56 -7.28 -13.70
CA GLN A 94 -1.75 -7.41 -12.86
C GLN A 94 -2.57 -8.64 -13.27
N SER A 95 -3.07 -9.38 -12.29
CA SER A 95 -4.01 -10.48 -12.54
C SER A 95 -4.85 -10.80 -11.32
N ASP A 96 -6.15 -11.01 -11.53
CA ASP A 96 -7.12 -11.46 -10.52
C ASP A 96 -7.43 -12.97 -10.65
N ARG A 97 -6.57 -13.71 -11.35
CA ARG A 97 -6.65 -15.17 -11.47
C ARG A 97 -5.86 -15.80 -10.34
N SER A 98 -6.12 -17.09 -10.11
CA SER A 98 -5.29 -17.91 -9.22
C SER A 98 -3.95 -18.25 -9.87
N HIS A 99 -2.89 -18.21 -9.08
CA HIS A 99 -1.51 -18.56 -9.44
C HIS A 99 -0.87 -19.42 -8.37
N THR A 100 -0.08 -20.37 -8.83
CA THR A 100 0.92 -21.07 -8.04
C THR A 100 2.15 -20.21 -7.81
N LEU A 101 2.94 -20.53 -6.79
CA LEU A 101 4.21 -19.85 -6.52
C LEU A 101 5.18 -19.90 -7.72
N ALA A 102 5.20 -21.02 -8.44
CA ALA A 102 6.05 -21.19 -9.63
C ALA A 102 5.66 -20.22 -10.76
N GLU A 103 4.36 -20.00 -10.97
CA GLU A 103 3.85 -19.05 -11.96
C GLU A 103 4.21 -17.60 -11.57
N ILE A 104 4.14 -17.26 -10.28
CA ILE A 104 4.59 -15.94 -9.79
C ILE A 104 6.09 -15.75 -10.07
N ILE A 105 6.94 -16.73 -9.76
CA ILE A 105 8.38 -16.66 -10.01
C ILE A 105 8.67 -16.49 -11.52
N GLN A 106 7.90 -17.14 -12.38
CA GLN A 106 8.02 -16.98 -13.83
C GLN A 106 7.63 -15.56 -14.29
N VAL A 107 6.58 -14.97 -13.71
CA VAL A 107 6.21 -13.57 -13.95
C VAL A 107 7.35 -12.64 -13.54
N LEU A 108 7.90 -12.78 -12.32
CA LEU A 108 9.02 -11.95 -11.85
C LEU A 108 10.26 -12.08 -12.74
N THR A 109 10.54 -13.27 -13.25
CA THR A 109 11.66 -13.53 -14.17
C THR A 109 11.49 -12.82 -15.51
N THR A 110 10.25 -12.71 -15.97
CA THR A 110 9.92 -12.09 -17.25
C THR A 110 9.89 -10.57 -17.15
N VAL A 111 9.30 -10.04 -16.06
CA VAL A 111 8.99 -8.61 -15.91
C VAL A 111 10.15 -7.84 -15.26
N ILE A 112 10.84 -8.41 -14.27
CA ILE A 112 11.90 -7.72 -13.54
C ILE A 112 13.27 -8.02 -14.17
N HIS A 113 13.81 -7.04 -14.90
CA HIS A 113 15.10 -7.15 -15.56
C HIS A 113 16.30 -6.96 -14.62
N GLU A 114 16.14 -6.18 -13.56
CA GLU A 114 17.20 -5.99 -12.56
C GLU A 114 17.36 -7.23 -11.69
N ARG A 115 18.46 -7.96 -11.90
CA ARG A 115 18.73 -9.26 -11.28
C ARG A 115 18.64 -9.22 -9.75
N THR A 116 19.28 -8.24 -9.10
CA THR A 116 19.31 -8.14 -7.64
C THR A 116 17.91 -7.98 -7.04
N ARG A 117 17.07 -7.11 -7.62
CA ARG A 117 15.68 -6.92 -7.15
C ARG A 117 14.85 -8.17 -7.33
N ARG A 118 15.01 -8.84 -8.48
CA ARG A 118 14.31 -10.09 -8.75
C ARG A 118 14.69 -11.19 -7.76
N GLU A 119 15.98 -11.39 -7.50
CA GLU A 119 16.46 -12.40 -6.55
C GLU A 119 15.92 -12.16 -5.14
N ARG A 120 15.91 -10.90 -4.68
CA ARG A 120 15.32 -10.51 -3.39
C ARG A 120 13.84 -10.89 -3.24
N PHE A 121 13.01 -10.65 -4.27
CA PHE A 121 11.61 -11.10 -4.24
C PHE A 121 11.49 -12.62 -4.25
N ILE A 122 12.28 -13.31 -5.10
CA ILE A 122 12.25 -14.78 -5.16
C ILE A 122 12.63 -15.39 -3.81
N GLU A 123 13.66 -14.87 -3.14
CA GLU A 123 14.06 -15.32 -1.80
C GLU A 123 12.94 -15.09 -0.77
N ALA A 124 12.27 -13.93 -0.78
CA ALA A 124 11.13 -13.69 0.09
C ALA A 124 9.98 -14.69 -0.18
N LEU A 125 9.67 -14.96 -1.45
CA LEU A 125 8.63 -15.90 -1.87
C LEU A 125 8.92 -17.35 -1.46
N GLN A 126 10.19 -17.74 -1.31
CA GLN A 126 10.56 -19.10 -0.86
C GLN A 126 10.15 -19.40 0.59
N SER A 127 9.83 -18.38 1.39
CA SER A 127 9.30 -18.57 2.74
C SER A 127 7.81 -18.95 2.77
N LEU A 128 7.09 -18.81 1.65
CA LEU A 128 5.71 -19.20 1.54
C LEU A 128 5.56 -20.73 1.46
N PRO A 129 4.40 -21.29 1.88
CA PRO A 129 4.11 -22.71 1.67
C PRO A 129 4.18 -23.10 0.18
N PRO A 130 4.77 -24.26 -0.18
CA PRO A 130 4.92 -24.66 -1.58
C PRO A 130 3.60 -24.79 -2.36
N LEU A 131 2.51 -25.11 -1.66
CA LEU A 131 1.17 -25.27 -2.23
C LEU A 131 0.26 -24.06 -1.95
N VAL A 132 0.85 -22.89 -1.63
CA VAL A 132 0.07 -21.66 -1.44
C VAL A 132 -0.61 -21.25 -2.74
N GLU A 133 -1.85 -20.83 -2.63
CA GLU A 133 -2.61 -20.25 -3.73
C GLU A 133 -2.61 -18.73 -3.61
N VAL A 134 -2.12 -18.06 -4.64
CA VAL A 134 -2.16 -16.60 -4.77
C VAL A 134 -3.33 -16.25 -5.66
N VAL A 135 -4.27 -15.43 -5.19
CA VAL A 135 -5.54 -15.16 -5.89
C VAL A 135 -5.62 -13.79 -6.55
N GLY A 136 -4.60 -12.97 -6.30
CA GLY A 136 -4.48 -11.63 -6.83
C GLY A 136 -3.02 -11.24 -6.87
N VAL A 137 -2.59 -10.65 -7.97
CA VAL A 137 -1.21 -10.24 -8.21
C VAL A 137 -1.22 -8.83 -8.77
N LEU A 138 -0.46 -7.95 -8.15
CA LEU A 138 -0.16 -6.64 -8.68
C LEU A 138 1.33 -6.37 -8.51
N LEU A 139 2.05 -6.23 -9.62
CA LEU A 139 3.42 -5.78 -9.68
C LEU A 139 3.43 -4.37 -10.26
N VAL A 140 3.95 -3.43 -9.49
CA VAL A 140 4.05 -2.03 -9.89
C VAL A 140 5.47 -1.52 -9.72
N GLU A 141 5.86 -0.60 -10.59
CA GLU A 141 7.15 0.06 -10.53
C GLU A 141 7.02 1.57 -10.62
N ARG A 142 7.99 2.27 -10.06
CA ARG A 142 8.22 3.69 -10.32
C ARG A 142 9.71 3.97 -10.11
N VAL A 143 10.16 5.18 -10.42
CA VAL A 143 11.59 5.53 -10.31
C VAL A 143 12.13 5.15 -8.94
N GLY A 144 13.11 4.24 -8.90
CA GLY A 144 13.78 3.79 -7.68
C GLY A 144 13.07 2.66 -6.90
N LEU A 145 11.79 2.37 -7.15
CA LEU A 145 11.01 1.41 -6.38
C LEU A 145 10.27 0.37 -7.22
N ILE A 146 10.08 -0.81 -6.65
CA ILE A 146 9.20 -1.85 -7.18
C ILE A 146 8.42 -2.47 -6.02
N ALA A 147 7.14 -2.75 -6.23
CA ALA A 147 6.27 -3.36 -5.24
C ALA A 147 5.51 -4.55 -5.83
N LEU A 148 5.56 -5.67 -5.13
CA LEU A 148 4.78 -6.86 -5.40
C LEU A 148 3.69 -6.98 -4.32
N VAL A 149 2.44 -6.89 -4.75
CA VAL A 149 1.26 -7.07 -3.91
C VAL A 149 0.60 -8.39 -4.29
N LEU A 150 0.47 -9.27 -3.30
CA LEU A 150 -0.15 -10.58 -3.43
C LEU A 150 -1.37 -10.68 -2.52
N GLU A 151 -2.42 -11.30 -3.00
CA GLU A 151 -3.64 -11.57 -2.24
C GLU A 151 -3.82 -13.06 -1.99
N PHE A 152 -4.34 -13.40 -0.82
CA PHE A 152 -4.50 -14.77 -0.33
C PHE A 152 -5.84 -14.96 0.37
N HIS A 153 -6.34 -16.20 0.38
CA HIS A 153 -7.49 -16.59 1.19
C HIS A 153 -7.13 -16.72 2.68
N ASP A 154 -5.96 -17.26 2.98
CA ASP A 154 -5.45 -17.45 4.35
C ASP A 154 -4.27 -16.52 4.63
N ALA A 155 -4.04 -16.22 5.90
CA ALA A 155 -2.92 -15.36 6.33
C ALA A 155 -1.57 -16.02 6.01
N PRO A 156 -0.76 -15.45 5.10
CA PRO A 156 0.55 -15.99 4.79
C PRO A 156 1.61 -15.45 5.76
N HIS A 157 2.76 -16.12 5.81
CA HIS A 157 3.98 -15.59 6.40
C HIS A 157 5.04 -15.42 5.30
N VAL A 158 5.72 -14.28 5.30
CA VAL A 158 6.77 -13.94 4.33
C VAL A 158 7.97 -13.42 5.10
N ASP A 159 9.15 -13.93 4.78
CA ASP A 159 10.41 -13.43 5.32
C ASP A 159 10.70 -12.01 4.78
N SER A 160 11.03 -11.12 5.70
CA SER A 160 11.31 -9.70 5.42
C SER A 160 12.80 -9.39 5.25
N GLU A 161 13.72 -10.33 5.52
CA GLU A 161 15.17 -10.07 5.55
C GLU A 161 15.69 -9.39 4.27
N ARG A 162 15.11 -9.76 3.12
CA ARG A 162 15.49 -9.24 1.80
C ARG A 162 14.61 -8.11 1.30
N LEU A 163 13.66 -7.61 2.08
CA LEU A 163 12.71 -6.59 1.67
C LEU A 163 13.04 -5.26 2.35
N ASP A 164 12.84 -4.15 1.62
CA ASP A 164 13.01 -2.82 2.21
C ASP A 164 11.76 -2.42 3.01
N LEU A 165 10.59 -2.95 2.62
CA LEU A 165 9.36 -2.85 3.39
C LEU A 165 8.47 -4.06 3.12
N LEU A 166 7.89 -4.60 4.20
CA LEU A 166 6.88 -5.64 4.18
C LEU A 166 5.64 -5.14 4.92
N ASN A 167 4.50 -5.17 4.25
CA ASN A 167 3.23 -4.69 4.79
C ASN A 167 2.16 -5.76 4.65
N TYR A 168 1.49 -6.04 5.76
CA TYR A 168 0.35 -6.96 5.83
C TYR A 168 -0.91 -6.16 6.07
N THR A 169 -1.90 -6.34 5.19
CA THR A 169 -3.22 -5.76 5.38
C THR A 169 -4.30 -6.81 5.15
N TYR A 170 -5.53 -6.43 5.51
CA TYR A 170 -6.71 -7.24 5.23
C TYR A 170 -7.76 -6.32 4.61
N SER A 171 -8.27 -6.71 3.45
CA SER A 171 -9.25 -5.92 2.70
C SER A 171 -10.10 -6.83 1.83
N HIS A 172 -11.39 -6.55 1.68
CA HIS A 172 -12.32 -7.32 0.83
C HIS A 172 -12.23 -8.84 1.06
N GLU A 173 -12.16 -9.26 2.32
CA GLU A 173 -12.04 -10.67 2.72
C GLU A 173 -10.76 -11.38 2.23
N ARG A 174 -9.73 -10.61 1.86
CA ARG A 174 -8.43 -11.11 1.43
C ARG A 174 -7.33 -10.67 2.38
N HIS A 175 -6.41 -11.59 2.65
CA HIS A 175 -5.11 -11.23 3.20
C HIS A 175 -4.25 -10.66 2.08
N VAL A 176 -3.67 -9.49 2.30
CA VAL A 176 -2.85 -8.80 1.32
C VAL A 176 -1.43 -8.66 1.87
N VAL A 177 -0.46 -9.13 1.10
CA VAL A 177 0.96 -8.95 1.38
C VAL A 177 1.54 -8.04 0.35
N GLU A 178 2.14 -6.95 0.81
CA GLU A 178 2.83 -5.99 -0.03
C GLU A 178 4.31 -6.00 0.33
N MET A 179 5.13 -6.37 -0.64
CA MET A 179 6.58 -6.42 -0.56
C MET A 179 7.14 -5.31 -1.42
N ILE A 180 7.96 -4.43 -0.85
CA ILE A 180 8.57 -3.31 -1.56
C ILE A 180 10.09 -3.41 -1.49
N ILE A 181 10.72 -3.18 -2.64
CA ILE A 181 12.16 -3.08 -2.80
C ILE A 181 12.49 -1.73 -3.45
N GLY A 182 13.48 -1.05 -2.89
CA GLY A 182 13.89 0.31 -3.23
C GLY A 182 13.66 1.27 -2.05
N GLN A 183 14.22 2.47 -2.19
CA GLN A 183 13.99 3.56 -1.26
C GLN A 183 13.43 4.78 -2.02
N GLU A 184 12.54 5.52 -1.37
CA GLU A 184 12.04 6.81 -1.87
C GLU A 184 13.09 7.93 -1.78
#